data_AF-A0A4P8L1E6-F1
#
_entry.id   AF-A0A4P8L1E6-F1
#
_cell.length_a   1.000
_cell.length_b   1.000
_cell.length_c   1.000
_cell.angle_alpha   90.00
_cell.angle_beta   90.00
_cell.angle_gamma   90.00
#
_symmetry.space_group_name_H-M   'P 1'
#
loop_
_entity.id
_entity.type
_entity.pdbx_description
1 polymer ?
#
loop_
_entity_poly.entity_id
_entity_poly.type
_entity_poly.pdbx_seq_one_letter_code
_entity_poly.pdbx_strand_id
1 'polypeptide(L)' 'MSEEAKQKIMEYMKSQKKSKLYFNDLCKAVPDLGMRQAKKLINELVTEGKIRYWSSGSTTMYMLPSEGDLEKEEKGMA' A
#
# COMPACT_ATOMS: atom_id res chain seq x y z
N MET A 1 -1.37 -5.99 -17.37
CA MET A 1 -0.60 -4.77 -17.09
C MET A 1 -0.81 -4.27 -15.66
N SER A 2 -2.02 -3.83 -15.26
CA SER A 2 -2.22 -3.28 -13.89
C SER A 2 -2.28 -4.33 -12.77
N GLU A 3 -2.78 -5.55 -13.03
CA GLU A 3 -2.92 -6.60 -12.00
C GLU A 3 -1.60 -7.21 -11.55
N GLU A 4 -0.66 -7.47 -12.48
CA GLU A 4 0.66 -8.01 -12.13
C GLU A 4 1.43 -7.07 -11.20
N ALA A 5 1.33 -5.77 -11.44
CA ALA A 5 1.95 -4.77 -10.58
C ALA A 5 1.32 -4.71 -9.19
N LYS A 6 -0.02 -4.81 -9.09
CA LYS A 6 -0.73 -4.92 -7.81
C LYS A 6 -0.30 -6.18 -7.04
N GLN A 7 -0.16 -7.31 -7.74
CA GLN A 7 0.34 -8.55 -7.15
C GLN A 7 1.78 -8.42 -6.67
N LYS A 8 2.69 -7.88 -7.49
CA LYS A 8 4.08 -7.61 -7.09
C LYS A 8 4.17 -6.76 -5.83
N ILE A 9 3.34 -5.71 -5.72
CA ILE A 9 3.27 -4.87 -4.53
C ILE A 9 2.82 -5.70 -3.32
N MET A 10 1.76 -6.49 -3.43
CA MET A 10 1.27 -7.34 -2.34
C MET A 10 2.27 -8.41 -1.92
N GLU A 11 2.91 -9.10 -2.87
CA GLU A 11 3.96 -10.08 -2.60
C GLU A 11 5.17 -9.44 -1.94
N TYR A 12 5.59 -8.27 -2.43
CA TYR A 12 6.65 -7.50 -1.80
C TYR A 12 6.27 -7.17 -0.35
N MET A 13 5.07 -6.63 -0.10
CA MET A 13 4.60 -6.34 1.25
C MET A 13 4.59 -7.59 2.14
N LYS A 14 4.14 -8.75 1.63
CA LYS A 14 4.13 -10.02 2.36
C LYS A 14 5.54 -10.56 2.64
N SER A 15 6.48 -10.34 1.73
CA SER A 15 7.88 -10.74 1.91
C SER A 15 8.62 -9.89 2.94
N GLN A 16 8.16 -8.65 3.16
CA GLN A 16 8.75 -7.75 4.12
C GLN A 16 8.29 -8.11 5.54
N LYS A 17 9.23 -8.21 6.47
CA LYS A 17 8.93 -8.42 7.90
C LYS A 17 8.21 -7.22 8.54
N LYS A 18 8.23 -6.06 7.89
CA LYS A 18 7.64 -4.83 8.41
C LYS A 18 6.20 -4.71 7.94
N SER A 19 5.29 -4.52 8.90
CA SER A 19 3.87 -4.30 8.62
C SER A 19 3.59 -2.98 7.90
N LYS A 20 4.52 -2.01 7.96
CA LYS A 20 4.43 -0.68 7.34
C LYS A 20 5.61 -0.45 6.41
N LEU A 21 5.32 -0.02 5.18
CA LEU A 21 6.29 0.24 4.13
C LEU A 21 6.11 1.64 3.57
N TYR A 22 7.21 2.29 3.18
CA TYR A 22 7.13 3.60 2.55
C TYR A 22 6.66 3.50 1.10
N PHE A 23 6.07 4.58 0.58
CA PHE A 23 5.76 4.68 -0.84
C PHE A 23 6.95 4.33 -1.74
N ASN A 24 8.13 4.84 -1.38
CA ASN A 24 9.37 4.59 -2.11
C ASN A 24 9.77 3.11 -2.11
N ASP A 25 9.46 2.36 -1.05
CA ASP A 25 9.75 0.93 -0.99
C ASP A 25 8.77 0.13 -1.86
N LEU A 26 7.50 0.54 -1.93
CA LEU A 26 6.55 -0.09 -2.85
C LEU A 26 6.88 0.20 -4.31
N CYS A 27 7.38 1.40 -4.61
CA CYS A 27 7.89 1.71 -5.95
C CYS A 27 9.07 0.82 -6.34
N LYS A 28 9.89 0.35 -5.38
CA LYS A 28 10.96 -0.63 -5.67
C LYS A 28 10.42 -2.01 -6.05
N ALA A 29 9.19 -2.35 -5.67
CA ALA A 29 8.53 -3.60 -6.09
C ALA A 29 8.07 -3.55 -7.57
N VAL A 30 7.84 -2.34 -8.08
CA VAL A 30 7.39 -2.09 -9.45
C VAL A 30 8.28 -1.04 -10.13
N PRO A 31 9.60 -1.31 -10.27
CA PRO A 31 10.54 -0.35 -10.84
C PRO A 31 10.26 -0.08 -12.33
N ASP A 32 9.60 -1.03 -13.01
CA ASP A 32 9.16 -0.92 -14.39
C ASP A 32 8.04 0.13 -14.57
N LEU A 33 7.30 0.45 -13.49
CA LEU A 33 6.24 1.43 -13.52
C LEU A 33 6.75 2.78 -13.07
N GLY A 34 6.43 3.81 -13.84
CA GLY A 34 6.72 5.18 -13.45
C GLY A 34 6.02 5.52 -12.12
N MET A 35 6.64 6.39 -11.31
CA MET A 35 6.13 6.80 -9.98
C MET A 35 4.64 7.22 -9.99
N ARG A 36 4.17 7.84 -11.09
CA ARG A 36 2.75 8.16 -11.30
C ARG A 36 1.85 6.93 -11.38
N GLN A 37 2.27 5.89 -12.12
CA GLN A 37 1.52 4.65 -12.25
C GLN A 37 1.52 3.86 -10.95
N ALA A 38 2.68 3.74 -10.28
CA ALA A 38 2.76 3.11 -8.96
C ALA A 38 1.83 3.80 -7.96
N LYS A 39 1.83 5.14 -7.92
CA LYS A 39 0.89 5.91 -7.08
C LYS A 39 -0.57 5.62 -7.38
N LYS A 40 -0.94 5.52 -8.66
CA LYS A 40 -2.31 5.19 -9.07
C LYS A 40 -2.71 3.79 -8.61
N LEU A 41 -1.86 2.79 -8.82
CA LEU A 41 -2.12 1.42 -8.40
C LEU A 41 -2.20 1.28 -6.88
N ILE A 42 -1.32 1.94 -6.15
CA ILE A 42 -1.30 1.95 -4.69
C ILE A 42 -2.58 2.62 -4.17
N ASN A 43 -2.99 3.77 -4.73
CA ASN A 43 -4.28 4.38 -4.38
C ASN A 43 -5.45 3.46 -4.71
N GLU A 44 -5.45 2.76 -5.86
CA GLU A 44 -6.49 1.77 -6.17
C GLU A 44 -6.52 0.64 -5.13
N LEU A 45 -5.36 0.13 -4.69
CA LEU A 45 -5.28 -0.88 -3.64
C LEU A 45 -5.78 -0.36 -2.29
N VAL A 46 -5.56 0.92 -1.98
CA VAL A 46 -6.12 1.57 -0.79
C VAL A 46 -7.64 1.65 -0.89
N THR A 47 -8.16 2.11 -2.04
CA THR A 47 -9.61 2.19 -2.29
C THR A 47 -10.28 0.81 -2.27
N GLU A 48 -9.59 -0.23 -2.77
CA GLU A 48 -10.05 -1.62 -2.70
C GLU A 48 -9.97 -2.21 -1.28
N GLY A 49 -9.39 -1.50 -0.31
CA GLY A 49 -9.20 -1.99 1.06
C GLY A 49 -8.16 -3.11 1.18
N LYS A 50 -7.34 -3.33 0.15
CA LYS A 50 -6.28 -4.36 0.14
C LYS A 50 -5.01 -3.89 0.84
N ILE A 51 -4.78 -2.58 0.89
CA ILE A 51 -3.71 -1.95 1.66
C ILE A 51 -4.27 -0.73 2.39
N ARG A 52 -3.67 -0.34 3.49
CA ARG A 52 -4.08 0.84 4.27
C ARG A 52 -3.09 1.97 4.06
N TYR A 53 -3.62 3.17 3.84
CA TYR A 53 -2.82 4.39 3.78
C TYR A 53 -2.56 4.91 5.19
N TRP A 54 -1.30 5.16 5.53
CA TRP A 54 -0.90 5.76 6.79
C TRP A 54 -0.06 7.00 6.52
N SER A 55 -0.36 8.14 7.13
CA SER A 55 0.47 9.34 7.06
C SER A 55 0.95 9.72 8.44
N SER A 56 2.27 9.87 8.60
CA SER A 56 2.89 10.37 9.83
C SER A 56 3.56 11.71 9.54
N GLY A 57 2.75 12.78 9.50
CA GLY A 57 3.19 14.16 9.33
C GLY A 57 3.78 14.43 7.94
N SER A 58 5.10 14.24 7.80
CA SER A 58 5.85 14.48 6.57
C SER A 58 6.02 13.24 5.69
N THR A 59 5.63 12.05 6.18
CA THR A 59 5.89 10.79 5.48
C THR A 59 4.67 9.92 5.33
N THR A 60 4.44 9.44 4.11
CA THR A 60 3.40 8.47 3.76
C THR A 60 3.94 7.04 3.80
N MET A 61 3.21 6.17 4.48
CA MET A 61 3.42 4.74 4.59
C MET A 61 2.16 3.99 4.16
N TYR A 62 2.34 2.72 3.86
CA TYR A 62 1.28 1.78 3.50
C TYR A 62 1.46 0.50 4.30
N MET A 63 0.36 -0.11 4.69
CA MET A 63 0.38 -1.37 5.43
C MET A 63 -0.59 -2.38 4.84
N LEU A 64 -0.28 -3.67 5.00
CA LEU A 64 -1.26 -4.71 4.75
C LEU A 64 -2.27 -4.72 5.91
N PRO A 65 -3.58 -4.63 5.64
CA PRO A 65 -4.59 -4.86 6.66
C PRO A 65 -4.45 -6.32 7.11
N SER A 66 -4.13 -6.52 8.39
CA SER A 66 -4.34 -7.82 9.02
C SER A 66 -5.84 -7.96 9.34
N GLU A 67 -6.34 -9.19 9.44
CA GLU A 67 -7.77 -9.48 9.70
C GLU A 67 -8.35 -8.73 10.93
N GLY A 68 -7.52 -8.27 11.87
CA GLY A 68 -7.95 -7.47 13.03
C GLY A 68 -7.92 -5.94 12.86
N ASP A 69 -7.53 -5.41 11.70
CA ASP A 69 -7.36 -3.97 11.48
C ASP A 69 -8.55 -3.33 10.71
N LEU A 70 -9.34 -4.12 9.97
CA LEU A 70 -10.53 -3.66 9.26
C LEU A 70 -11.55 -2.97 10.19
N GLU A 71 -11.63 -3.39 11.45
CA GLU A 71 -12.55 -2.81 12.44
C GLU A 71 -12.15 -1.41 12.95
N LYS A 72 -10.91 -0.94 12.72
CA LYS A 72 -10.43 0.31 13.34
C LYS A 72 -10.52 1.58 12.49
N GLU A 73 -10.75 1.52 11.17
CA GLU A 73 -10.80 2.75 10.32
C GLU A 73 -12.18 3.28 9.99
N GLU A 74 -13.29 2.66 10.41
CA GLU A 74 -14.57 3.38 10.34
C GLU A 74 -14.67 4.53 11.38
N LYS A 75 -13.68 4.67 12.28
CA LYS A 75 -13.66 5.73 13.31
C LYS A 75 -12.64 6.86 13.06
N GLY A 76 -11.92 6.85 11.94
CA GLY A 76 -10.86 7.82 11.65
C GLY A 76 -11.16 8.85 10.55
N MET A 77 -12.26 8.68 9.80
CA MET A 77 -12.74 9.64 8.79
C MET A 77 -14.04 10.32 9.23
N ALA A 78 -14.08 10.79 10.48
CA ALA A 78 -15.07 11.76 10.95
C ALA A 78 -14.45 13.15 11.01
#